data_AF-A0A7C6EIY1-F1
#
_entry.id   AF-A0A7C6EIY1-F1
#
_cell.length_a   1.000
_cell.length_b   1.000
_cell.length_c   1.000
_cell.angle_alpha   90.00
_cell.angle_beta   90.00
_cell.angle_gamma   90.00
#
_symmetry.space_group_name_H-M   'P 1'
#
loop_
_entity.id
_entity.type
_entity.pdbx_description
1 polymer ?
#
loop_
_entity_poly.entity_id
_entity_poly.type
_entity_poly.pdbx_seq_one_letter_code
_entity_poly.pdbx_strand_id
1 'polypeptide(L)'
;MIFVVNPALEFKKLSEVTLEEAYGTYGIYVLWHGKAKTRPSYIGQGDVLKRFSSHVDSKMSWPLKGYIAIVGGQSRKMNKKQAELAEAILLDCADLIDKWPNGNTNIGHWHLVERTLERYNTIRIYLKGYNPFLPPDASVEWDSKKLIQIENTYDYSSFPWKKRHQRTVEYRRI
;
A
#
# COMPACT_ATOMS: atom_id res chain seq x y z
N MET A 1 -20.60 0.40 10.92
CA MET A 1 -19.60 1.43 11.31
C MET A 1 -18.65 1.60 10.11
N ILE A 2 -17.70 2.53 10.10
CA ILE A 2 -16.69 2.64 9.02
C ILE A 2 -15.34 3.03 9.65
N PHE A 3 -14.27 2.34 9.29
CA PHE A 3 -12.90 2.74 9.59
C PHE A 3 -12.31 3.49 8.39
N VAL A 4 -11.67 4.62 8.64
CA VAL A 4 -11.00 5.42 7.59
C VAL A 4 -9.52 5.53 7.93
N VAL A 5 -8.66 5.13 7.00
CA VAL A 5 -7.22 5.43 7.05
C VAL A 5 -7.06 6.92 6.78
N ASN A 6 -6.45 7.65 7.71
CA ASN A 6 -6.38 9.11 7.71
C ASN A 6 -5.02 9.59 8.27
N PRO A 7 -4.26 10.43 7.54
CA PRO A 7 -4.63 11.20 6.34
C PRO A 7 -4.84 10.36 5.08
N ALA A 8 -5.46 10.97 4.06
CA ALA A 8 -5.42 10.44 2.70
C ALA A 8 -3.96 10.25 2.27
N LEU A 9 -3.66 9.13 1.64
CA LEU A 9 -2.30 8.76 1.23
C LEU A 9 -1.93 9.56 -0.01
N GLU A 10 -1.03 10.51 0.17
CA GLU A 10 -0.48 11.34 -0.91
C GLU A 10 0.78 10.71 -1.47
N PHE A 11 0.66 10.04 -2.62
CA PHE A 11 1.82 9.46 -3.28
C PHE A 11 2.59 10.53 -4.05
N LYS A 12 3.78 10.86 -3.56
CA LYS A 12 4.78 11.67 -4.25
C LYS A 12 5.84 10.75 -4.88
N LYS A 13 6.52 11.20 -5.94
CA LYS A 13 7.72 10.48 -6.41
C LYS A 13 8.80 10.53 -5.34
N LEU A 14 9.62 9.49 -5.25
CA LEU A 14 10.75 9.49 -4.30
C LEU A 14 11.69 10.69 -4.50
N SER A 15 11.86 11.14 -5.75
CA SER A 15 12.69 12.31 -6.09
C SER A 15 12.12 13.65 -5.62
N GLU A 16 10.85 13.68 -5.23
CA GLU A 16 10.14 14.90 -4.79
C GLU A 16 10.05 15.00 -3.26
N VAL A 17 10.45 13.95 -2.53
CA VAL A 17 10.35 13.92 -1.07
C VAL A 17 11.65 14.40 -0.45
N THR A 18 11.53 15.42 0.39
CA THR A 18 12.66 15.99 1.12
C THR A 18 13.07 15.09 2.29
N LEU A 19 14.33 15.24 2.75
CA LEU A 19 14.82 14.53 3.93
C LEU A 19 14.00 14.89 5.19
N GLU A 20 13.59 16.15 5.31
CA GLU A 20 12.76 16.65 6.41
C GLU A 20 11.41 15.93 6.47
N GLU A 21 10.73 15.77 5.33
CA GLU A 21 9.48 15.02 5.25
C GLU A 21 9.64 13.54 5.62
N ALA A 22 10.79 12.94 5.28
CA ALA A 22 11.08 11.54 5.54
C ALA A 22 11.55 11.26 6.99
N TYR A 23 12.04 12.27 7.71
CA TYR A 23 12.73 12.06 8.98
C TYR A 23 11.76 11.69 10.11
N GLY A 24 11.93 10.50 10.69
CA GLY A 24 11.14 10.02 11.82
C GLY A 24 9.67 9.71 11.50
N THR A 25 9.29 9.77 10.22
CA THR A 25 7.92 9.52 9.75
C THR A 25 7.71 8.07 9.34
N TYR A 26 6.46 7.61 9.46
CA TYR A 26 6.03 6.33 8.87
C TYR A 26 5.46 6.60 7.49
N GLY A 27 5.63 5.67 6.56
CA GLY A 27 5.04 5.79 5.24
C GLY A 27 4.80 4.44 4.59
N ILE A 28 4.07 4.50 3.49
CA ILE A 28 3.94 3.42 2.53
C ILE A 28 4.76 3.81 1.31
N TYR A 29 5.55 2.88 0.77
CA TYR A 29 6.37 3.09 -0.41
C TYR A 29 6.12 2.00 -1.44
N VAL A 30 6.12 2.41 -2.71
CA VAL A 30 5.95 1.53 -3.88
C VAL A 30 7.17 1.69 -4.76
N LEU A 31 8.04 0.69 -4.73
CA LEU A 31 9.35 0.73 -5.35
C LEU A 31 9.29 0.09 -6.74
N TRP A 32 9.94 0.77 -7.66
CA TRP A 32 10.13 0.35 -9.04
C TRP A 32 11.63 0.22 -9.30
N HIS A 33 12.05 -0.98 -9.63
CA HIS A 33 13.37 -1.20 -10.19
C HIS A 33 13.51 -0.43 -11.51
N GLY A 34 14.70 0.11 -11.81
CA GLY A 34 14.90 0.96 -13.00
C GLY A 34 14.56 0.30 -14.35
N LYS A 35 14.51 -1.03 -14.42
CA LYS A 35 14.10 -1.80 -15.61
C LYS A 35 12.64 -2.30 -15.57
N ALA A 36 11.92 -2.10 -14.47
CA ALA A 36 10.54 -2.57 -14.34
C ALA A 36 9.59 -1.69 -15.16
N LYS A 37 8.86 -2.29 -16.10
CA LYS A 37 7.95 -1.56 -17.01
C LYS A 37 6.47 -1.80 -16.72
N THR A 38 6.12 -2.97 -16.20
CA THR A 38 4.73 -3.41 -16.14
C THR A 38 4.18 -3.52 -14.73
N ARG A 39 5.01 -3.77 -13.70
CA ARG A 39 4.56 -3.94 -12.31
C ARG A 39 5.59 -3.38 -11.33
N PRO A 40 5.16 -2.93 -10.13
CA PRO A 40 6.07 -2.58 -9.06
C PRO A 40 7.02 -3.73 -8.74
N SER A 41 8.19 -3.39 -8.21
CA SER A 41 9.16 -4.39 -7.71
C SER A 41 8.89 -4.75 -6.26
N TYR A 42 8.41 -3.79 -5.46
CA TYR A 42 8.10 -4.01 -4.06
C TYR A 42 7.07 -2.98 -3.57
N ILE A 43 6.16 -3.39 -2.70
CA ILE A 43 5.29 -2.50 -1.90
C ILE A 43 5.60 -2.79 -0.44
N GLY A 44 5.85 -1.74 0.34
CA GLY A 44 6.17 -1.90 1.76
C GLY A 44 5.78 -0.70 2.60
N GLN A 45 5.89 -0.88 3.92
CA GLN A 45 5.69 0.18 4.90
C GLN A 45 6.79 0.22 5.97
N GLY A 46 6.89 1.37 6.64
CA GLY A 46 7.65 1.50 7.87
C GLY A 46 8.17 2.92 8.10
N ASP A 47 9.11 3.01 9.03
CA ASP A 47 9.93 4.22 9.22
C ASP A 47 10.74 4.46 7.95
N VAL A 48 10.45 5.58 7.27
CA VAL A 48 10.83 5.81 5.88
C VAL A 48 12.33 5.65 5.68
N LEU A 49 13.13 6.46 6.36
CA LEU A 49 14.59 6.45 6.18
C LEU A 49 15.21 5.12 6.56
N LYS A 50 14.77 4.49 7.65
CA LYS A 50 15.29 3.18 8.06
C LYS A 50 15.04 2.11 7.01
N ARG A 51 13.86 2.13 6.38
CA ARG A 51 13.51 1.18 5.31
C ARG A 51 14.32 1.42 4.05
N PHE A 52 14.51 2.68 3.64
CA PHE A 52 15.34 2.99 2.48
C PHE A 52 16.79 2.54 2.67
N SER A 53 17.39 2.78 3.85
CA SER A 53 18.73 2.24 4.16
C SER A 53 18.78 0.72 4.02
N SER A 54 17.78 0.00 4.55
CA SER A 54 17.72 -1.46 4.39
C SER A 54 17.61 -1.91 2.93
N HIS A 55 16.90 -1.15 2.07
CA HIS A 55 16.79 -1.47 0.65
C HIS A 55 18.09 -1.18 -0.11
N VAL A 56 18.85 -0.14 0.27
CA VAL A 56 20.20 0.13 -0.26
C VAL A 56 21.12 -1.06 0.00
N ASP A 57 21.07 -1.61 1.21
CA ASP A 57 21.92 -2.72 1.64
C ASP A 57 21.46 -4.08 1.07
N SER A 58 20.19 -4.17 0.67
CA SER A 58 19.66 -5.32 -0.05
C SER A 58 20.12 -5.27 -1.51
N LYS A 59 20.31 -6.43 -2.16
CA LYS A 59 20.76 -6.56 -3.57
C LYS A 59 19.79 -5.97 -4.62
N MET A 60 18.87 -5.08 -4.23
CA MET A 60 17.98 -4.36 -5.12
C MET A 60 18.81 -3.43 -6.02
N SER A 61 18.64 -3.56 -7.34
CA SER A 61 19.53 -2.81 -8.25
C SER A 61 19.14 -1.34 -8.34
N TRP A 62 20.15 -0.49 -8.24
CA TRP A 62 20.07 0.96 -8.34
C TRP A 62 20.00 1.45 -9.78
N PRO A 63 19.40 2.63 -10.06
CA PRO A 63 18.73 3.52 -9.10
C PRO A 63 17.34 3.04 -8.70
N LEU A 64 17.00 3.24 -7.43
CA LEU A 64 15.66 3.00 -6.92
C LEU A 64 14.74 4.14 -7.37
N LYS A 65 13.67 3.81 -8.11
CA LYS A 65 12.58 4.75 -8.39
C LYS A 65 11.34 4.30 -7.63
N GLY A 66 10.34 5.18 -7.55
CA GLY A 66 9.06 4.80 -6.99
C GLY A 66 8.30 5.97 -6.41
N TYR A 67 7.37 5.63 -5.53
CA TYR A 67 6.49 6.57 -4.87
C TYR A 67 6.47 6.32 -3.38
N ILE A 68 6.12 7.35 -2.63
CA ILE A 68 5.96 7.29 -1.19
C ILE A 68 4.76 8.13 -0.76
N ALA A 69 4.00 7.60 0.19
CA ALA A 69 2.98 8.33 0.93
C ALA A 69 3.34 8.33 2.41
N ILE A 70 3.55 9.53 2.97
CA ILE A 70 3.86 9.72 4.39
C ILE A 70 2.56 9.69 5.20
N VAL A 71 2.57 8.91 6.29
CA VAL A 71 1.48 8.82 7.26
C VAL A 71 1.88 9.62 8.49
N GLY A 72 1.26 10.79 8.67
CA GLY A 72 1.55 11.73 9.74
C GLY A 72 0.30 12.31 10.41
N GLY A 73 0.50 13.17 11.41
CA GLY A 73 -0.59 13.88 12.10
C GLY A 73 -1.25 13.11 13.25
N GLN A 74 -0.81 11.89 13.54
CA GLN A 74 -1.27 11.11 14.71
C GLN A 74 -0.09 10.50 15.48
N SER A 75 -0.39 9.78 16.58
CA SER A 75 0.62 9.10 17.38
C SER A 75 1.38 8.05 16.54
N ARG A 76 2.67 7.84 16.85
CA ARG A 76 3.54 6.88 16.13
C ARG A 76 2.92 5.47 16.03
N LYS A 77 2.25 5.02 17.10
CA LYS A 77 1.54 3.72 17.13
C LYS A 77 0.38 3.68 16.13
N MET A 78 -0.36 4.77 16.01
CA MET A 78 -1.47 4.86 15.06
C MET A 78 -0.97 4.96 13.61
N ASN A 79 0.04 5.80 13.35
CA ASN A 79 0.63 5.91 12.01
C ASN A 79 1.17 4.56 11.52
N LYS A 80 1.86 3.81 12.40
CA LYS A 80 2.31 2.44 12.10
C LYS A 80 1.14 1.53 11.72
N LYS A 81 0.09 1.47 12.55
CA LYS A 81 -1.08 0.63 12.27
C LYS A 81 -1.75 1.00 10.95
N GLN A 82 -1.87 2.29 10.66
CA GLN A 82 -2.45 2.76 9.42
C GLN A 82 -1.59 2.39 8.19
N ALA A 83 -0.26 2.51 8.31
CA ALA A 83 0.65 2.11 7.24
C ALA A 83 0.62 0.60 6.99
N GLU A 84 0.53 -0.22 8.05
CA GLU A 84 0.36 -1.68 7.95
C GLU A 84 -0.96 -2.07 7.26
N LEU A 85 -2.06 -1.40 7.59
CA LEU A 85 -3.35 -1.60 6.91
C LEU A 85 -3.26 -1.18 5.43
N ALA A 86 -2.68 -0.02 5.15
CA ALA A 86 -2.55 0.49 3.80
C ALA A 86 -1.67 -0.40 2.90
N GLU A 87 -0.55 -0.89 3.41
CA GLU A 87 0.31 -1.86 2.70
C GLU A 87 -0.48 -3.11 2.30
N ALA A 88 -1.19 -3.73 3.26
CA ALA A 88 -1.95 -4.95 3.00
C ALA A 88 -3.03 -4.73 1.93
N ILE A 89 -3.73 -3.60 2.01
CA ILE A 89 -4.80 -3.22 1.08
C ILE A 89 -4.25 -2.89 -0.31
N LEU A 90 -3.09 -2.25 -0.40
CA LEU A 90 -2.44 -1.96 -1.68
C LEU A 90 -1.89 -3.21 -2.35
N LEU A 91 -1.40 -4.19 -1.58
CA LEU A 91 -0.99 -5.50 -2.10
C LEU A 91 -2.18 -6.29 -2.65
N ASP A 92 -3.31 -6.29 -1.94
CA ASP A 92 -4.56 -6.88 -2.42
C ASP A 92 -5.03 -6.19 -3.72
N CYS A 93 -5.02 -4.85 -3.76
CA CYS A 93 -5.33 -4.11 -4.99
C CYS A 93 -4.37 -4.47 -6.12
N ALA A 94 -3.07 -4.60 -5.85
CA ALA A 94 -2.07 -4.97 -6.84
C ALA A 94 -2.35 -6.35 -7.45
N ASP A 95 -2.81 -7.32 -6.66
CA ASP A 95 -3.20 -8.64 -7.14
C ASP A 95 -4.39 -8.54 -8.12
N LEU A 96 -5.43 -7.78 -7.75
CA LEU A 96 -6.65 -7.60 -8.55
C LEU A 96 -6.40 -6.97 -9.93
N ILE A 97 -5.40 -6.11 -10.04
CA ILE A 97 -5.08 -5.39 -11.29
C ILE A 97 -3.90 -6.03 -12.06
N ASP A 98 -3.50 -7.25 -11.70
CA ASP A 98 -2.34 -7.97 -12.26
C ASP A 98 -1.03 -7.15 -12.21
N LYS A 99 -0.80 -6.51 -11.06
CA LYS A 99 0.39 -5.72 -10.73
C LYS A 99 1.10 -6.24 -9.47
N TRP A 100 0.90 -7.50 -9.09
CA TRP A 100 1.57 -8.06 -7.91
C TRP A 100 3.10 -7.84 -7.97
N PRO A 101 3.74 -7.27 -6.92
CA PRO A 101 5.16 -7.00 -6.97
C PRO A 101 6.01 -8.25 -6.83
N ASN A 102 7.03 -8.41 -7.68
CA ASN A 102 7.86 -9.62 -7.70
C ASN A 102 8.66 -9.84 -6.40
N GLY A 103 8.98 -8.77 -5.67
CA GLY A 103 9.71 -8.83 -4.41
C GLY A 103 8.83 -9.10 -3.18
N ASN A 104 7.50 -9.07 -3.32
CA ASN A 104 6.58 -9.39 -2.24
C ASN A 104 6.18 -10.88 -2.30
N THR A 105 6.41 -11.61 -1.21
CA THR A 105 6.05 -13.04 -1.08
C THR A 105 4.74 -13.27 -0.30
N ASN A 106 4.21 -12.22 0.33
CA ASN A 106 2.98 -12.26 1.13
C ASN A 106 2.17 -10.97 0.95
N ILE A 107 0.90 -10.99 1.38
CA ILE A 107 -0.06 -9.86 1.31
C ILE A 107 0.10 -8.87 2.49
N GLY A 108 1.29 -8.81 3.09
CA GLY A 108 1.57 -7.95 4.24
C GLY A 108 0.72 -8.32 5.46
N HIS A 109 0.19 -7.31 6.15
CA HIS A 109 -0.49 -7.44 7.43
C HIS A 109 -2.00 -7.72 7.31
N TRP A 110 -2.42 -8.65 6.44
CA TRP A 110 -3.84 -8.90 6.16
C TRP A 110 -4.70 -9.25 7.38
N HIS A 111 -4.14 -9.93 8.38
CA HIS A 111 -4.81 -10.19 9.65
C HIS A 111 -5.27 -8.92 10.38
N LEU A 112 -4.60 -7.77 10.16
CA LEU A 112 -5.05 -6.48 10.70
C LEU A 112 -6.27 -5.93 9.94
N VAL A 113 -6.35 -6.18 8.63
CA VAL A 113 -7.50 -5.84 7.80
C VAL A 113 -8.72 -6.60 8.31
N GLU A 114 -8.60 -7.92 8.48
CA GLU A 114 -9.65 -8.79 9.02
C GLU A 114 -10.16 -8.30 10.38
N ARG A 115 -9.26 -8.12 11.36
CA ARG A 115 -9.61 -7.59 12.70
C ARG A 115 -10.26 -6.21 12.66
N THR A 116 -9.88 -5.38 11.69
CA THR A 116 -10.47 -4.05 11.53
C THR A 116 -11.87 -4.16 10.92
N LEU A 117 -12.09 -5.07 9.99
CA LEU A 117 -13.40 -5.35 9.40
C LEU A 117 -14.37 -5.98 10.39
N GLU A 118 -13.92 -6.86 11.28
CA GLU A 118 -14.72 -7.41 12.38
C GLU A 118 -15.32 -6.32 13.27
N ARG A 119 -14.56 -5.22 13.47
CA ARG A 119 -14.99 -4.10 14.33
C ARG A 119 -15.76 -3.03 13.57
N TYR A 120 -15.39 -2.76 12.33
CA TYR A 120 -15.85 -1.57 11.61
C TYR A 120 -16.68 -1.88 10.37
N ASN A 121 -16.90 -3.13 9.96
CA ASN A 121 -17.60 -3.60 8.74
C ASN A 121 -17.07 -3.06 7.40
N THR A 122 -16.36 -1.94 7.39
CA THR A 122 -15.85 -1.28 6.19
C THR A 122 -14.55 -0.57 6.52
N ILE A 123 -13.57 -0.68 5.63
CA ILE A 123 -12.33 0.10 5.64
C ILE A 123 -12.30 0.96 4.39
N ARG A 124 -12.00 2.25 4.54
CA ARG A 124 -11.78 3.19 3.43
C ARG A 124 -10.37 3.74 3.47
N ILE A 125 -9.70 3.74 2.31
CA ILE A 125 -8.44 4.43 2.09
C ILE A 125 -8.63 5.40 0.93
N TYR A 126 -8.30 6.66 1.16
CA TYR A 126 -8.25 7.67 0.10
C TYR A 126 -6.82 7.81 -0.39
N LEU A 127 -6.62 7.76 -1.70
CA LEU A 127 -5.34 7.98 -2.36
C LEU A 127 -5.39 9.28 -3.17
N LYS A 128 -4.28 10.01 -3.23
CA LYS A 128 -4.10 11.19 -4.09
C LYS A 128 -2.63 11.31 -4.54
N GLY A 129 -2.35 12.26 -5.43
CA GLY A 129 -1.03 12.40 -6.05
C GLY A 129 -0.85 11.41 -7.18
N TYR A 130 0.36 10.88 -7.35
CA TYR A 130 0.69 9.96 -8.43
C TYR A 130 0.08 8.58 -8.26
N ASN A 131 -0.29 7.95 -9.39
CA ASN A 131 -0.68 6.55 -9.40
C ASN A 131 0.53 5.65 -9.13
N PRO A 132 0.60 4.96 -7.97
CA PRO A 132 1.78 4.20 -7.60
C PRO A 132 1.93 2.89 -8.38
N PHE A 133 0.88 2.45 -9.10
CA PHE A 133 0.87 1.24 -9.91
C PHE A 133 1.31 1.47 -11.37
N LEU A 134 1.67 2.71 -11.73
CA LEU A 134 2.32 3.03 -13.00
C LEU A 134 3.82 3.28 -12.79
N PRO A 135 4.69 2.88 -13.73
CA PRO A 135 6.12 3.15 -13.60
C PRO A 135 6.38 4.66 -13.49
N PRO A 136 7.35 5.11 -12.67
CA PRO A 136 7.67 6.52 -12.46
C PRO A 136 7.95 7.33 -13.74
N ASP A 137 8.44 6.67 -14.79
CA ASP A 137 8.71 7.31 -16.09
C ASP A 137 7.45 7.50 -16.95
N ALA A 138 6.36 6.80 -16.63
CA ALA A 138 5.03 6.99 -17.22
C ALA A 138 4.02 7.47 -16.16
N SER A 139 4.51 8.19 -15.15
CA SER A 139 3.72 8.62 -14.01
C SER A 139 2.56 9.50 -14.46
N VAL A 140 1.38 9.24 -13.89
CA VAL A 140 0.20 10.09 -14.04
C VAL A 140 -0.24 10.53 -12.65
N GLU A 141 -0.35 11.83 -12.42
CA GLU A 141 -0.98 12.37 -11.24
C GLU A 141 -2.50 12.28 -11.38
N TRP A 142 -3.20 11.88 -10.32
CA TRP A 142 -4.65 11.83 -10.34
C TRP A 142 -5.24 13.23 -10.15
N ASP A 143 -6.09 13.63 -11.08
CA ASP A 143 -6.88 14.89 -10.99
C ASP A 143 -7.81 14.94 -9.76
N SER A 144 -8.13 13.78 -9.19
CA SER A 144 -9.03 13.64 -8.06
C SER A 144 -8.65 12.48 -7.13
N LYS A 145 -9.04 12.60 -5.86
CA LYS A 145 -8.85 11.53 -4.87
C LYS A 145 -9.48 10.22 -5.36
N LYS A 146 -8.76 9.12 -5.19
CA LYS A 146 -9.26 7.76 -5.45
C LYS A 146 -9.62 7.09 -4.14
N LEU A 147 -10.69 6.30 -4.14
CA LEU A 147 -11.14 5.54 -2.98
C LEU A 147 -10.87 4.05 -3.20
N ILE A 148 -10.21 3.42 -2.24
CA ILE A 148 -10.24 1.97 -2.07
C ILE A 148 -11.15 1.70 -0.88
N GLN A 149 -12.16 0.86 -1.10
CA GLN A 149 -13.09 0.43 -0.06
C GLN A 149 -13.09 -1.09 0.02
N ILE A 150 -12.94 -1.61 1.24
CA ILE A 150 -13.10 -3.03 1.55
C ILE A 150 -14.26 -3.17 2.53
N GLU A 151 -15.22 -4.02 2.21
CA GLU A 151 -16.38 -4.31 3.04
C GLU A 151 -16.30 -5.73 3.60
N ASN A 152 -16.83 -5.91 4.81
CA ASN A 152 -16.99 -7.20 5.43
C ASN A 152 -18.24 -7.87 4.86
N THR A 153 -18.08 -8.50 3.70
CA THR A 153 -19.15 -9.27 3.01
C THR A 153 -19.00 -10.78 3.21
N TYR A 154 -18.12 -11.24 4.11
CA TYR A 154 -17.70 -12.65 4.19
C TYR A 154 -18.56 -13.50 5.13
N ASP A 155 -19.02 -14.66 4.60
CA ASP A 155 -19.33 -15.87 5.36
C ASP A 155 -18.03 -16.65 5.59
N TYR A 156 -17.65 -16.80 6.87
CA TYR A 156 -16.39 -17.43 7.28
C TYR A 156 -16.46 -18.97 7.33
N SER A 157 -17.62 -19.58 7.04
CA SER A 157 -17.84 -21.02 7.17
C SER A 157 -17.20 -21.89 6.07
N SER A 158 -16.71 -21.29 4.98
CA SER A 158 -16.27 -22.03 3.77
C SER A 158 -14.76 -22.02 3.48
N PHE A 159 -13.88 -21.74 4.46
CA PHE A 159 -12.42 -21.69 4.24
C PHE A 159 -11.68 -22.96 4.68
N PRO A 160 -11.39 -23.92 3.78
CA PRO A 160 -10.31 -24.88 3.96
C PRO A 160 -9.00 -24.29 3.42
N TRP A 161 -7.99 -24.32 4.28
CA TRP A 161 -6.63 -23.75 4.23
C TRP A 161 -5.72 -24.16 3.04
N LYS A 162 -6.25 -24.54 1.88
CA LYS A 162 -5.47 -25.03 0.73
C LYS A 162 -6.19 -24.75 -0.59
N LYS A 163 -5.96 -23.56 -1.18
CA LYS A 163 -5.81 -23.31 -2.63
C LYS A 163 -5.76 -21.80 -2.88
N ARG A 164 -4.82 -21.38 -3.73
CA ARG A 164 -4.63 -20.00 -4.23
C ARG A 164 -5.97 -19.29 -4.42
N HIS A 165 -6.11 -18.18 -3.71
CA HIS A 165 -7.16 -17.16 -3.73
C HIS A 165 -8.26 -17.32 -4.80
N GLN A 166 -9.20 -18.22 -4.56
CA GLN A 166 -10.58 -18.02 -5.05
C GLN A 166 -11.29 -17.16 -4.02
N ARG A 167 -11.15 -15.84 -4.16
CA ARG A 167 -11.95 -14.87 -3.43
C ARG A 167 -12.94 -14.24 -4.39
N THR A 168 -14.19 -14.70 -4.32
CA THR A 168 -15.35 -13.94 -4.81
C THR A 168 -15.53 -12.74 -3.89
N VAL A 169 -14.77 -11.68 -4.13
CA VAL A 169 -15.11 -10.35 -3.64
C VAL A 169 -15.93 -9.71 -4.74
N GLU A 170 -17.22 -9.53 -4.51
CA GLU A 170 -18.01 -8.61 -5.32
C GLU A 170 -17.54 -7.18 -5.04
N TYR A 171 -16.60 -6.70 -5.85
CA TYR A 171 -16.20 -5.30 -5.84
C TYR A 171 -17.31 -4.47 -6.50
N ARG A 172 -18.10 -3.75 -5.70
CA ARG A 172 -18.87 -2.62 -6.24
C ARG A 172 -17.92 -1.49 -6.57
N ARG A 173 -17.68 -1.27 -7.88
CA ARG A 173 -17.18 0.01 -8.39
C ARG A 173 -18.21 1.09 -8.04
N ILE A 174 -17.80 2.11 -7.30
CA ILE A 174 -18.44 3.43 -7.31
C ILE A 174 -17.40 4.42 -7.80
#